data_AF-U2F359-F1
#
_entry.id   AF-U2F359-F1
#
_cell.length_a   1.000
_cell.length_b   1.000
_cell.length_c   1.000
_cell.angle_alpha   90.00
_cell.angle_beta   90.00
_cell.angle_gamma   90.00
#
_symmetry.space_group_name_H-M   'P 1'
#
loop_
_entity.id
_entity.type
_entity.pdbx_description
1 polymer ?
#
loop_
_entity_poly.entity_id
_entity_poly.type
_entity_poly.pdbx_seq_one_letter_code
_entity_poly.pdbx_strand_id
1 'polypeptide(L)'
;MSNEIFLLYHSYEYGKQNEHEAKKNLGIYSSLKSASEAVNRYKNLQGYNQFPKKCFIIDKFTQNIDNYFTNGFYTILEPYQNHKINKYTKIYAEISFESKNISLIDDLNNIIKFAPTKIGKIGEMLKSKRIRDNNLWEFQTKIIKANELSKVSKRLCDLFYNIKDKLGEYVRKNSCSVNIYFVVDIGRDGFCIEIDEKLMQLALVLNSKISFDGLS
;
A
#
# COMPACT_ATOMS: atom_id res chain seq x y z
N MET A 1 -22.97 48.32 15.27
CA MET A 1 -23.16 46.97 15.84
C MET A 1 -22.20 46.05 15.12
N SER A 2 -21.57 45.10 15.81
CA SER A 2 -20.68 44.14 15.14
C SER A 2 -21.51 43.21 14.27
N ASN A 3 -21.15 43.06 12.99
CA ASN A 3 -21.78 42.11 12.08
C ASN A 3 -21.15 40.71 12.20
N GLU A 4 -20.34 40.48 13.24
CA GLU A 4 -19.72 39.19 13.48
C GLU A 4 -20.71 38.23 14.14
N ILE A 5 -20.78 37.03 13.59
CA ILE A 5 -21.56 35.92 14.13
C ILE A 5 -20.62 34.74 14.37
N PHE A 6 -20.94 33.95 15.39
CA PHE A 6 -20.12 32.84 15.85
C PHE A 6 -20.96 31.58 15.80
N LEU A 7 -20.61 30.65 14.90
CA LEU A 7 -21.26 29.35 14.79
C LEU A 7 -20.56 28.37 15.74
N LEU A 8 -21.29 27.86 16.73
CA LEU A 8 -20.86 26.74 17.55
C LEU A 8 -21.36 25.43 16.96
N TYR A 9 -20.46 24.48 16.79
CA TYR A 9 -20.81 23.10 16.47
C TYR A 9 -19.91 22.12 17.24
N HIS A 10 -20.38 20.88 17.34
CA HIS A 10 -19.62 19.77 17.86
C HIS A 10 -19.20 18.85 16.72
N SER A 11 -17.92 18.58 16.56
CA SER A 11 -17.42 17.56 15.63
C SER A 11 -16.57 16.51 16.33
N TYR A 12 -16.80 15.26 15.99
CA TYR A 12 -16.05 14.11 16.50
C TYR A 12 -16.00 12.99 15.49
N GLU A 13 -14.92 12.23 15.53
CA GLU A 13 -14.75 11.02 14.74
C GLU A 13 -15.24 9.79 15.52
N TYR A 14 -15.74 8.79 14.80
CA TYR A 14 -16.23 7.53 15.34
C TYR A 14 -16.03 6.39 14.32
N GLY A 15 -16.18 5.14 14.78
CA GLY A 15 -15.84 3.95 14.00
C GLY A 15 -14.63 3.20 14.58
N LYS A 16 -14.25 2.07 13.99
CA LYS A 16 -13.14 1.22 14.51
C LYS A 16 -11.76 1.87 14.32
N GLN A 17 -11.64 2.79 13.38
CA GLN A 17 -10.44 3.50 12.96
C GLN A 17 -10.74 4.99 12.70
N ASN A 18 -11.75 5.57 13.36
CA ASN A 18 -12.19 6.96 13.13
C ASN A 18 -12.60 7.26 11.68
N GLU A 19 -13.10 6.26 10.96
CA GLU A 19 -13.47 6.34 9.55
C GLU A 19 -14.71 7.19 9.26
N HIS A 20 -15.43 7.63 10.30
CA HIS A 20 -16.63 8.44 10.18
C HIS A 20 -16.51 9.73 11.00
N GLU A 21 -17.01 10.84 10.45
CA GLU A 21 -17.13 12.11 11.15
C GLU A 21 -18.61 12.42 11.44
N ALA A 22 -18.91 12.86 12.66
CA ALA A 22 -20.21 13.37 13.04
C ALA A 22 -20.11 14.84 13.43
N LYS A 23 -20.85 15.70 12.71
CA LYS A 23 -20.95 17.14 12.98
C LYS A 23 -22.36 17.53 13.40
N LYS A 24 -22.49 18.26 14.51
CA LYS A 24 -23.77 18.77 15.04
C LYS A 24 -23.68 20.27 15.27
N ASN A 25 -24.49 21.05 14.56
CA ASN A 25 -24.63 22.49 14.81
C ASN A 25 -25.38 22.72 16.13
N LEU A 26 -24.81 23.54 17.02
CA LEU A 26 -25.33 23.76 18.38
C LEU A 26 -25.90 25.16 18.59
N GLY A 27 -25.55 26.12 17.73
CA GLY A 27 -26.15 27.45 17.75
C GLY A 27 -25.30 28.52 17.06
N ILE A 28 -25.90 29.67 16.80
CA ILE A 28 -25.26 30.86 16.26
C ILE A 28 -25.37 31.97 17.31
N TYR A 29 -24.26 32.65 17.58
CA TYR A 29 -24.16 33.66 18.63
C TYR A 29 -23.64 34.97 18.07
N SER A 30 -24.07 36.09 18.67
CA SER A 30 -23.60 37.44 18.30
C SER A 30 -22.26 37.84 18.94
N SER A 31 -21.70 37.00 19.80
CA SER A 31 -20.39 37.24 20.43
C SER A 31 -19.65 35.94 20.76
N LEU A 32 -18.32 35.99 20.72
CA LEU A 32 -17.46 34.88 21.14
C LEU A 32 -17.69 34.49 22.61
N LYS A 33 -17.97 35.47 23.47
CA LYS A 33 -18.26 35.24 24.89
C LYS A 33 -19.49 34.35 25.06
N SER A 34 -20.60 34.70 24.40
CA SER A 34 -21.85 33.93 24.46
C SER A 34 -21.70 32.52 23.87
N ALA A 35 -20.94 32.37 22.78
CA ALA A 35 -20.61 31.06 22.21
C ALA A 35 -19.77 30.22 23.19
N SER A 36 -18.78 30.83 23.85
CA SER A 36 -17.92 30.15 24.84
C SER A 36 -18.70 29.72 26.08
N GLU A 37 -19.63 30.54 26.55
CA GLU A 37 -20.57 30.18 27.62
C GLU A 37 -21.46 29.01 27.21
N ALA A 38 -21.90 28.97 25.94
CA ALA A 38 -22.67 27.86 25.42
C ALA A 38 -21.88 26.55 25.37
N VAL A 39 -20.59 26.58 25.03
CA VAL A 39 -19.71 25.39 25.11
C VAL A 39 -19.76 24.79 26.51
N ASN A 40 -19.66 25.61 27.55
CA ASN A 40 -19.70 25.12 28.93
C ASN A 40 -21.07 24.51 29.28
N ARG A 41 -22.18 25.09 28.80
CA ARG A 41 -23.52 24.52 28.98
C ARG A 41 -23.65 23.16 28.30
N TYR A 42 -23.27 23.07 27.02
CA TYR A 42 -23.36 21.82 26.24
C TYR A 42 -22.44 20.73 26.78
N LYS A 43 -21.24 21.07 27.26
CA LYS A 43 -20.27 20.11 27.82
C LYS A 43 -20.82 19.35 29.03
N ASN A 44 -21.81 19.90 29.72
CA ASN A 44 -22.44 19.26 30.89
C ASN A 44 -23.65 18.37 30.52
N LEU A 45 -24.10 18.39 29.26
CA LEU A 45 -25.22 17.56 28.81
C LEU A 45 -24.78 16.11 28.55
N GLN A 46 -25.71 15.17 28.76
CA GLN A 46 -25.47 13.75 28.49
C GLN A 46 -25.10 13.52 27.02
N GLY A 47 -24.09 12.68 26.79
CA GLY A 47 -23.54 12.39 25.45
C GLY A 47 -22.45 13.38 25.06
N TYR A 48 -22.64 14.68 25.26
CA TYR A 48 -21.62 15.70 25.02
C TYR A 48 -20.51 15.69 26.09
N ASN A 49 -20.85 15.35 27.32
CA ASN A 49 -19.91 15.24 28.42
C ASN A 49 -18.82 14.17 28.21
N GLN A 50 -19.02 13.22 27.31
CA GLN A 50 -18.07 12.15 26.98
C GLN A 50 -16.92 12.62 26.06
N PHE A 51 -17.09 13.74 25.34
CA PHE A 51 -16.11 14.20 24.35
C PHE A 51 -15.23 15.34 24.90
N PRO A 52 -13.93 15.41 24.53
CA PRO A 52 -13.07 16.48 25.01
C PRO A 52 -13.55 17.86 24.52
N LYS A 53 -13.22 18.92 25.27
CA LYS A 53 -13.67 20.29 24.95
C LYS A 53 -13.22 20.75 23.54
N LYS A 54 -12.13 20.19 23.01
CA LYS A 54 -11.65 20.42 21.63
C LYS A 54 -12.64 20.01 20.53
N CYS A 55 -13.61 19.14 20.84
CA CYS A 55 -14.66 18.75 19.90
C CYS A 55 -15.72 19.84 19.70
N PHE A 56 -15.72 20.89 20.53
CA PHE A 56 -16.60 22.06 20.39
C PHE A 56 -15.84 23.16 19.67
N ILE A 57 -16.26 23.45 18.44
CA ILE A 57 -15.59 24.39 17.53
C ILE A 57 -16.46 25.62 17.35
N ILE A 58 -15.84 26.80 17.46
CA ILE A 58 -16.49 28.09 17.25
C ILE A 58 -15.86 28.73 16.01
N ASP A 59 -16.61 28.75 14.91
CA ASP A 59 -16.21 29.44 13.70
C ASP A 59 -16.79 30.86 13.69
N LYS A 60 -15.93 31.84 13.35
CA LYS A 60 -16.31 33.25 13.23
C LYS A 60 -16.66 33.56 11.78
N PHE A 61 -17.80 34.20 11.57
CA PHE A 61 -18.24 34.69 10.27
C PHE A 61 -18.65 36.16 10.36
N THR A 62 -18.65 36.83 9.23
CA THR A 62 -19.24 38.17 9.09
C THR A 62 -20.55 38.04 8.32
N GLN A 63 -21.62 38.58 8.89
CA GLN A 63 -22.95 38.56 8.29
C GLN A 63 -22.94 39.26 6.92
N ASN A 64 -23.64 38.66 5.96
CA ASN A 64 -23.74 39.15 4.57
C ASN A 64 -22.40 39.24 3.82
N ILE A 65 -21.41 38.46 4.22
CA ILE A 65 -20.14 38.31 3.48
C ILE A 65 -19.97 36.84 3.11
N ASP A 66 -19.84 36.57 1.81
CA ASP A 66 -19.52 35.24 1.30
C ASP A 66 -18.11 34.83 1.77
N ASN A 67 -17.99 33.60 2.24
CA ASN A 67 -16.74 33.08 2.81
C ASN A 67 -15.85 32.41 1.73
N TYR A 68 -14.91 31.56 2.15
CA TYR A 68 -13.74 31.04 1.41
C TYR A 68 -13.95 30.35 0.04
N PHE A 69 -15.17 30.31 -0.52
CA PHE A 69 -15.52 29.64 -1.77
C PHE A 69 -16.25 30.54 -2.78
N THR A 70 -15.90 31.82 -2.85
CA THR A 70 -16.46 32.77 -3.83
C THR A 70 -16.23 32.37 -5.29
N ASN A 71 -15.24 31.49 -5.55
CA ASN A 71 -14.94 30.94 -6.86
C ASN A 71 -15.57 29.55 -7.10
N GLY A 72 -16.54 29.14 -6.28
CA GLY A 72 -17.16 27.81 -6.30
C GLY A 72 -16.41 26.78 -5.45
N PHE A 73 -16.98 25.58 -5.36
CA PHE A 73 -16.27 24.42 -4.78
C PHE A 73 -15.25 23.90 -5.79
N TYR A 74 -14.19 23.24 -5.30
CA TYR A 74 -13.32 22.51 -6.21
C TYR A 74 -14.14 21.41 -6.88
N THR A 75 -14.28 21.45 -8.21
CA THR A 75 -14.63 20.24 -8.95
C THR A 75 -13.55 19.22 -8.58
N ILE A 76 -13.95 18.05 -8.07
CA ILE A 76 -13.01 16.95 -7.85
C ILE A 76 -12.56 16.48 -9.25
N LEU A 77 -11.62 17.21 -9.84
CA LEU A 77 -10.79 16.75 -10.93
C LEU A 77 -9.65 15.98 -10.26
N GLU A 78 -9.91 14.69 -10.06
CA GLU A 78 -8.99 13.68 -9.53
C GLU A 78 -8.77 13.72 -8.00
N PRO A 79 -8.67 12.52 -7.36
CA PRO A 79 -8.47 12.43 -5.92
C PRO A 79 -7.12 13.05 -5.52
N TYR A 80 -7.17 13.82 -4.44
CA TYR A 80 -6.01 14.21 -3.64
C TYR A 80 -5.09 13.02 -3.39
N GLN A 81 -4.00 12.90 -4.15
CA GLN A 81 -2.66 12.57 -3.67
C GLN A 81 -1.61 13.03 -4.69
N ASN A 82 -0.59 13.75 -4.24
CA ASN A 82 0.63 14.13 -4.99
C ASN A 82 1.52 12.92 -5.34
N HIS A 83 0.95 11.76 -5.65
CA HIS A 83 1.70 10.68 -6.30
C HIS A 83 1.55 10.89 -7.81
N LYS A 84 2.67 11.00 -8.53
CA LYS A 84 2.65 10.88 -10.01
C LYS A 84 2.13 9.49 -10.34
N ILE A 85 0.81 9.30 -10.42
CA ILE A 85 0.22 8.04 -10.86
C ILE A 85 0.69 7.83 -12.28
N ASN A 86 1.45 6.75 -12.49
CA ASN A 86 1.96 6.43 -13.82
C ASN A 86 0.78 6.24 -14.77
N LYS A 87 0.92 6.74 -16.00
CA LYS A 87 -0.10 6.55 -17.03
C LYS A 87 -0.39 5.06 -17.26
N TYR A 88 0.65 4.22 -17.18
CA TYR A 88 0.57 2.78 -17.41
C TYR A 88 1.05 2.03 -16.17
N THR A 89 0.43 0.87 -15.91
CA THR A 89 0.91 -0.07 -14.91
C THR A 89 2.27 -0.63 -15.33
N LYS A 90 3.26 -0.55 -14.44
CA LYS A 90 4.55 -1.22 -14.62
C LYS A 90 4.58 -2.47 -13.75
N ILE A 91 5.06 -3.56 -14.32
CA ILE A 91 5.14 -4.84 -13.62
C ILE A 91 6.40 -5.61 -13.99
N TYR A 92 6.93 -6.32 -13.01
CA TYR A 92 7.91 -7.38 -13.20
C TYR A 92 7.69 -8.50 -12.18
N ALA A 93 8.16 -9.69 -12.51
CA ALA A 93 8.23 -10.83 -11.62
C ALA A 93 9.66 -11.05 -11.10
N GLU A 94 9.75 -11.50 -9.86
CA GLU A 94 10.96 -11.96 -9.21
C GLU A 94 10.77 -13.41 -8.77
N ILE A 95 11.82 -14.21 -8.86
CA ILE A 95 11.89 -15.52 -8.22
C ILE A 95 13.18 -15.61 -7.41
N SER A 96 13.05 -16.00 -6.14
CA SER A 96 14.18 -16.18 -5.23
C SER A 96 14.24 -17.60 -4.69
N PHE A 97 15.47 -18.09 -4.56
CA PHE A 97 15.81 -19.35 -3.93
C PHE A 97 16.72 -19.06 -2.74
N GLU A 98 16.34 -19.53 -1.56
CA GLU A 98 17.09 -19.33 -0.33
C GLU A 98 17.36 -20.66 0.36
N SER A 99 18.61 -20.88 0.79
CA SER A 99 18.98 -22.09 1.54
C SER A 99 20.26 -21.86 2.35
N LYS A 100 20.43 -22.64 3.41
CA LYS A 100 21.71 -22.73 4.13
C LYS A 100 22.79 -23.48 3.35
N ASN A 101 22.43 -24.16 2.26
CA ASN A 101 23.39 -24.87 1.42
C ASN A 101 24.42 -23.90 0.81
N ILE A 102 25.71 -24.14 1.07
CA ILE A 102 26.82 -23.32 0.56
C ILE A 102 26.99 -23.42 -0.96
N SER A 103 26.58 -24.53 -1.58
CA SER A 103 26.66 -24.73 -3.03
C SER A 103 25.46 -24.16 -3.78
N LEU A 104 24.49 -23.54 -3.10
CA LEU A 104 23.23 -23.06 -3.70
C LEU A 104 23.44 -22.28 -5.00
N ILE A 105 24.36 -21.32 -4.97
CA ILE A 105 24.58 -20.41 -6.11
C ILE A 105 25.17 -21.18 -7.29
N ASP A 106 26.17 -22.03 -7.05
CA ASP A 106 26.85 -22.78 -8.10
C ASP A 106 25.93 -23.85 -8.70
N ASP A 107 25.19 -24.57 -7.85
CA ASP A 107 24.21 -25.57 -8.28
C ASP A 107 23.10 -24.94 -9.13
N LEU A 108 22.55 -23.80 -8.69
CA LEU A 108 21.51 -23.11 -9.43
C LEU A 108 22.05 -22.51 -10.73
N ASN A 109 23.26 -21.98 -10.77
CA ASN A 109 23.89 -21.54 -12.02
C ASN A 109 24.13 -22.69 -13.01
N ASN A 110 24.34 -23.92 -12.52
CA ASN A 110 24.47 -25.12 -13.35
C ASN A 110 23.11 -25.61 -13.89
N ILE A 111 22.04 -25.46 -13.11
CA ILE A 111 20.68 -25.86 -13.53
C ILE A 111 20.03 -24.79 -14.41
N ILE A 112 20.16 -23.53 -14.02
CA ILE A 112 19.54 -22.35 -14.62
C ILE A 112 20.57 -21.69 -15.54
N LYS A 113 20.37 -21.83 -16.85
CA LYS A 113 21.32 -21.38 -17.88
C LYS A 113 21.29 -19.87 -18.18
N PHE A 114 20.85 -19.06 -17.21
CA PHE A 114 20.90 -17.61 -17.28
C PHE A 114 21.33 -17.05 -15.94
N ALA A 115 21.98 -15.88 -15.98
CA ALA A 115 22.54 -15.27 -14.78
C ALA A 115 21.45 -14.77 -13.82
N PRO A 116 21.64 -14.88 -12.50
CA PRO A 116 20.80 -14.21 -11.52
C PRO A 116 20.92 -12.69 -11.66
N THR A 117 19.86 -11.99 -11.28
CA THR A 117 19.89 -10.53 -11.09
C THR A 117 20.64 -10.17 -9.81
N LYS A 118 20.56 -11.04 -8.81
CA LYS A 118 21.17 -10.82 -7.51
C LYS A 118 21.53 -12.14 -6.85
N ILE A 119 22.67 -12.13 -6.17
CA ILE A 119 23.09 -13.21 -5.28
C ILE A 119 23.33 -12.64 -3.89
N GLY A 120 23.27 -13.50 -2.89
CA GLY A 120 23.68 -13.16 -1.52
C GLY A 120 24.28 -14.36 -0.84
N LYS A 121 25.28 -14.13 0.00
CA LYS A 121 25.98 -15.18 0.76
C LYS A 121 25.75 -15.04 2.24
N ILE A 122 25.69 -16.18 2.94
CA ILE A 122 25.63 -16.21 4.41
C ILE A 122 26.78 -15.36 4.98
N GLY A 123 26.46 -14.54 5.99
CA GLY A 123 27.42 -13.64 6.63
C GLY A 123 27.46 -12.24 6.03
N GLU A 124 26.87 -12.01 4.85
CA GLU A 124 26.80 -10.66 4.27
C GLU A 124 25.84 -9.75 5.06
N MET A 125 26.22 -8.49 5.21
CA MET A 125 25.40 -7.48 5.88
C MET A 125 24.37 -6.89 4.90
N LEU A 126 23.10 -6.95 5.28
CA LEU A 126 21.99 -6.36 4.52
C LEU A 126 21.89 -4.85 4.77
N LYS A 127 21.19 -4.13 3.89
CA LYS A 127 20.88 -2.70 4.07
C LYS A 127 20.19 -2.40 5.41
N SER A 128 19.44 -3.37 5.94
CA SER A 128 18.80 -3.31 7.25
C SER A 128 19.74 -3.50 8.44
N LYS A 129 21.06 -3.63 8.21
CA LYS A 129 22.11 -3.98 9.19
C LYS A 129 21.97 -5.39 9.80
N ARG A 130 21.05 -6.21 9.29
CA ARG A 130 20.96 -7.64 9.65
C ARG A 130 22.01 -8.44 8.89
N ILE A 131 22.49 -9.52 9.49
CA ILE A 131 23.36 -10.49 8.82
C ILE A 131 22.49 -11.51 8.09
N ARG A 132 22.84 -11.81 6.85
CA ARG A 132 22.19 -12.83 6.02
C ARG A 132 22.47 -14.22 6.59
N ASP A 133 21.41 -14.97 6.84
CA ASP A 133 21.42 -16.31 7.43
C ASP A 133 21.27 -17.44 6.39
N ASN A 134 20.89 -17.10 5.16
CA ASN A 134 20.74 -18.03 4.03
C ASN A 134 21.42 -17.48 2.76
N ASN A 135 22.01 -18.36 1.95
CA ASN A 135 22.44 -17.98 0.61
C ASN A 135 21.20 -17.66 -0.24
N LEU A 136 21.34 -16.73 -1.17
CA LEU A 136 20.28 -16.23 -2.05
C LEU A 136 20.73 -16.33 -3.50
N TRP A 137 19.84 -16.86 -4.33
CA TRP A 137 19.88 -16.72 -5.78
C TRP A 137 18.54 -16.11 -6.22
N GLU A 138 18.57 -14.96 -6.89
CA GLU A 138 17.37 -14.21 -7.25
C GLU A 138 17.44 -13.77 -8.72
N PHE A 139 16.33 -13.93 -9.42
CA PHE A 139 16.17 -13.47 -10.79
C PHE A 139 14.95 -12.58 -10.91
N GLN A 140 15.14 -11.42 -11.56
CA GLN A 140 14.10 -10.46 -11.86
C GLN A 140 13.91 -10.38 -13.38
N THR A 141 12.66 -10.49 -13.81
CA THR A 141 12.28 -10.25 -15.20
C THR A 141 12.39 -8.76 -15.54
N LYS A 142 12.47 -8.43 -16.83
CA LYS A 142 12.43 -7.03 -17.27
C LYS A 142 11.09 -6.39 -16.91
N ILE A 143 11.14 -5.17 -16.38
CA ILE A 143 9.96 -4.32 -16.18
C ILE A 143 9.26 -4.10 -17.52
N ILE A 144 7.97 -4.37 -17.55
CA ILE A 144 7.09 -4.11 -18.69
C ILE A 144 5.95 -3.19 -18.31
N LYS A 145 5.38 -2.54 -19.33
CA LYS A 145 4.10 -1.85 -19.23
C LYS A 145 3.00 -2.85 -19.61
N ALA A 146 2.19 -3.27 -18.65
CA ALA A 146 1.12 -4.22 -18.86
C ALA A 146 0.02 -4.02 -17.81
N ASN A 147 -1.22 -4.19 -18.23
CA ASN A 147 -2.42 -4.15 -17.40
C ASN A 147 -2.88 -5.55 -16.94
N GLU A 148 -2.15 -6.61 -17.31
CA GLU A 148 -2.49 -8.00 -17.03
C GLU A 148 -1.27 -8.75 -16.47
N LEU A 149 -1.47 -9.49 -15.39
CA LEU A 149 -0.46 -10.37 -14.79
C LEU A 149 0.06 -11.43 -15.79
N SER A 150 -0.83 -11.94 -16.65
CA SER A 150 -0.53 -13.00 -17.62
C SER A 150 0.66 -12.68 -18.53
N LYS A 151 0.90 -11.39 -18.84
CA LYS A 151 2.02 -10.95 -19.69
C LYS A 151 3.37 -11.17 -19.02
N VAL A 152 3.45 -11.00 -17.70
CA VAL A 152 4.68 -11.18 -16.94
C VAL A 152 4.83 -12.60 -16.42
N SER A 153 3.73 -13.25 -15.99
CA SER A 153 3.76 -14.65 -15.55
C SER A 153 4.21 -15.57 -16.68
N LYS A 154 3.73 -15.35 -17.90
CA LYS A 154 4.15 -16.11 -19.09
C LYS A 154 5.66 -16.01 -19.31
N ARG A 155 6.24 -14.81 -19.21
CA ARG A 155 7.70 -14.62 -19.37
C ARG A 155 8.49 -15.37 -18.32
N LEU A 156 8.05 -15.35 -17.07
CA LEU A 156 8.68 -16.13 -16.00
C LEU A 156 8.55 -17.62 -16.28
N CYS A 157 7.35 -18.09 -16.63
CA CYS A 157 7.10 -19.50 -16.93
C CYS A 157 7.93 -19.97 -18.13
N ASP A 158 8.04 -19.20 -19.21
CA ASP A 158 8.82 -19.58 -20.39
C ASP A 158 10.31 -19.82 -20.04
N LEU A 159 10.84 -19.14 -19.02
CA LEU A 159 12.22 -19.34 -18.54
C LEU A 159 12.40 -20.59 -17.68
N PHE A 160 11.44 -20.86 -16.78
CA PHE A 160 11.61 -21.88 -15.73
C PHE A 160 10.85 -23.18 -16.00
N TYR A 161 9.80 -23.18 -16.82
CA TYR A 161 8.85 -24.29 -16.94
C TYR A 161 9.47 -25.56 -17.51
N ASN A 162 10.44 -25.43 -18.43
CA ASN A 162 11.15 -26.57 -19.01
C ASN A 162 12.17 -27.21 -18.05
N ILE A 163 12.59 -26.47 -17.03
CA ILE A 163 13.55 -26.94 -16.02
C ILE A 163 12.89 -27.17 -14.65
N LYS A 164 11.56 -27.02 -14.55
CA LYS A 164 10.83 -27.02 -13.29
C LYS A 164 11.00 -28.31 -12.50
N ASP A 165 11.01 -29.47 -13.17
CA ASP A 165 11.06 -30.76 -12.48
C ASP A 165 12.44 -31.00 -11.84
N LYS A 166 13.51 -30.68 -12.59
CA LYS A 166 14.89 -30.71 -12.10
C LYS A 166 15.11 -29.70 -10.97
N LEU A 167 14.57 -28.50 -11.11
CA LEU A 167 14.60 -27.50 -10.04
C LEU A 167 13.80 -27.95 -8.81
N GLY A 168 12.63 -28.54 -8.99
CA GLY A 168 11.79 -29.03 -7.91
C GLY A 168 12.48 -30.14 -7.12
N GLU A 169 13.17 -31.06 -7.80
CA GLU A 169 14.00 -32.07 -7.13
C GLU A 169 15.12 -31.43 -6.31
N TYR A 170 15.84 -30.46 -6.90
CA TYR A 170 16.89 -29.72 -6.21
C TYR A 170 16.36 -29.00 -4.97
N VAL A 171 15.23 -28.29 -5.09
CA VAL A 171 14.57 -27.54 -4.01
C VAL A 171 14.21 -28.46 -2.86
N ARG A 172 13.59 -29.62 -3.15
CA ARG A 172 13.23 -30.61 -2.12
C ARG A 172 14.46 -31.18 -1.42
N LYS A 173 15.47 -31.58 -2.18
CA LYS A 173 16.70 -32.19 -1.65
C LYS A 173 17.49 -31.23 -0.75
N ASN A 174 17.49 -29.94 -1.08
CA ASN A 174 18.30 -28.93 -0.40
C ASN A 174 17.49 -28.03 0.54
N SER A 175 16.24 -28.39 0.83
CA SER A 175 15.33 -27.64 1.70
C SER A 175 15.28 -26.15 1.36
N CYS A 176 15.23 -25.82 0.06
CA CYS A 176 15.20 -24.44 -0.38
C CYS A 176 13.84 -23.80 -0.07
N SER A 177 13.87 -22.56 0.42
CA SER A 177 12.71 -21.68 0.41
C SER A 177 12.65 -20.97 -0.94
N VAL A 178 11.53 -21.10 -1.66
CA VAL A 178 11.33 -20.46 -2.97
C VAL A 178 10.17 -19.48 -2.88
N ASN A 179 10.38 -18.26 -3.38
CA ASN A 179 9.33 -17.25 -3.45
C ASN A 179 9.23 -16.69 -4.86
N ILE A 180 8.00 -16.52 -5.35
CA ILE A 180 7.69 -15.81 -6.58
C ILE A 180 6.96 -14.52 -6.19
N TYR A 181 7.55 -13.38 -6.52
CA TYR A 181 6.96 -12.07 -6.27
C TYR A 181 6.56 -11.40 -7.57
N PHE A 182 5.40 -10.74 -7.58
CA PHE A 182 5.03 -9.80 -8.63
C PHE A 182 5.03 -8.40 -8.05
N VAL A 183 5.88 -7.55 -8.59
CA VAL A 183 6.05 -6.18 -8.14
C VAL A 183 5.31 -5.26 -9.10
N VAL A 184 4.33 -4.52 -8.59
CA VAL A 184 3.35 -3.78 -9.38
C VAL A 184 3.32 -2.30 -8.98
N ASP A 185 3.48 -1.42 -9.96
CA ASP A 185 3.24 0.02 -9.89
C ASP A 185 1.96 0.29 -10.67
N ILE A 186 0.83 0.33 -9.95
CA ILE A 186 -0.51 0.41 -10.55
C ILE A 186 -0.70 1.80 -11.18
N GLY A 187 -0.90 1.80 -12.50
CA GLY A 187 -1.22 3.00 -13.26
C GLY A 187 -2.72 3.28 -13.31
N ARG A 188 -3.09 4.39 -13.97
CA ARG A 188 -4.49 4.84 -14.09
C ARG A 188 -5.43 3.82 -14.74
N ASP A 189 -4.89 2.97 -15.62
CA ASP A 189 -5.66 1.98 -16.37
C ASP A 189 -6.04 0.74 -15.51
N GLY A 190 -5.63 0.70 -14.24
CA GLY A 190 -5.85 -0.43 -13.35
C GLY A 190 -4.96 -1.62 -13.67
N PHE A 191 -5.23 -2.74 -12.99
CA PHE A 191 -4.46 -3.97 -13.15
C PHE A 191 -5.34 -5.20 -12.92
N CYS A 192 -5.30 -6.15 -13.86
CA CYS A 192 -5.98 -7.43 -13.77
C CYS A 192 -5.03 -8.51 -13.26
N ILE A 193 -5.45 -9.21 -12.21
CA ILE A 193 -4.78 -10.37 -11.65
C ILE A 193 -5.51 -11.62 -12.13
N GLU A 194 -4.88 -12.34 -13.05
CA GLU A 194 -5.30 -13.67 -13.47
C GLU A 194 -4.10 -14.61 -13.28
N ILE A 195 -4.29 -15.63 -12.43
CA ILE A 195 -3.27 -16.64 -12.16
C ILE A 195 -3.50 -17.82 -13.10
N ASP A 196 -2.63 -17.98 -14.08
CA ASP A 196 -2.73 -19.05 -15.07
C ASP A 196 -2.24 -20.41 -14.54
N GLU A 197 -2.69 -21.48 -15.19
CA GLU A 197 -2.38 -22.87 -14.80
C GLU A 197 -0.87 -23.16 -14.81
N LYS A 198 -0.11 -22.59 -15.75
CA LYS A 198 1.34 -22.84 -15.83
C LYS A 198 2.07 -22.24 -14.64
N LEU A 199 1.68 -21.03 -14.23
CA LEU A 199 2.21 -20.38 -13.03
C LEU A 199 1.85 -21.19 -11.78
N MET A 200 0.61 -21.70 -11.67
CA MET A 200 0.20 -22.57 -10.56
C MET A 200 1.04 -23.85 -10.51
N GLN A 201 1.22 -24.53 -11.64
CA GLN A 201 2.03 -25.75 -11.72
C GLN A 201 3.48 -25.50 -11.37
N LEU A 202 4.06 -24.40 -11.87
CA LEU A 202 5.42 -23.99 -11.52
C LEU A 202 5.55 -23.78 -10.01
N ALA A 203 4.62 -23.03 -9.42
CA ALA A 203 4.63 -22.75 -7.99
C ALA A 203 4.46 -24.02 -7.14
N LEU A 204 3.60 -24.94 -7.58
CA LEU A 204 3.38 -26.23 -6.93
C LEU A 204 4.65 -27.10 -6.94
N VAL A 205 5.30 -27.25 -8.10
CA VAL A 205 6.52 -28.07 -8.24
C VAL A 205 7.66 -27.53 -7.39
N LEU A 206 7.75 -26.21 -7.26
CA LEU A 206 8.77 -25.52 -6.46
C LEU A 206 8.37 -25.37 -4.98
N ASN A 207 7.16 -25.79 -4.58
CA ASN A 207 6.59 -25.52 -3.26
C ASN A 207 6.72 -24.04 -2.86
N SER A 208 6.51 -23.13 -3.82
CA SER A 208 6.75 -21.69 -3.65
C SER A 208 5.50 -20.94 -3.26
N LYS A 209 5.67 -19.84 -2.52
CA LYS A 209 4.61 -18.84 -2.30
C LYS A 209 4.56 -17.87 -3.47
N ILE A 210 3.35 -17.48 -3.88
CA ILE A 210 3.12 -16.36 -4.80
C ILE A 210 2.67 -15.16 -3.97
N SER A 211 3.38 -14.05 -4.11
CA SER A 211 3.16 -12.81 -3.36
C SER A 211 3.13 -11.61 -4.29
N PHE A 212 2.45 -10.54 -3.87
CA PHE A 212 2.37 -9.27 -4.58
C PHE A 212 2.95 -8.15 -3.71
N ASP A 213 3.75 -7.27 -4.30
CA ASP A 213 4.30 -6.10 -3.63
C ASP A 213 4.07 -4.83 -4.47
N GLY A 214 3.94 -3.69 -3.79
CA GLY A 214 3.78 -2.38 -4.41
C GLY A 214 5.14 -1.71 -4.62
N LEU A 215 5.33 -1.03 -5.75
CA LEU A 215 6.44 -0.08 -5.87
C LEU A 215 6.11 1.15 -5.02
N SER A 216 6.80 1.28 -3.88
CA SER A 216 6.76 2.46 -3.00
C SER A 216 7.29 3.71 -3.71
#